data_AF-A0A5N9HHF6-F1
#
_entry.id   AF-A0A5N9HHF6-F1
#
_cell.length_a   1.000
_cell.length_b   1.000
_cell.length_c   1.000
_cell.angle_alpha   90.00
_cell.angle_beta   90.00
_cell.angle_gamma   90.00
#
_symmetry.space_group_name_H-M   'P 1'
#
loop_
_entity.id
_entity.type
_entity.pdbx_description
1 polymer ?
#
loop_
_entity_poly.entity_id
_entity_poly.type
_entity_poly.pdbx_seq_one_letter_code
_entity_poly.pdbx_strand_id
1 'polypeptide(L)'
;MKKKLLPIIISIFFSLFSLPTIAEKSHGIAMHGEPKYDSDFSHLEYVNPNAPKGGIIKFGSYGSFDNLNRVAFKGSKAAGLGYLNDTLMRRVWDEAFTLYGLIAEFADMPEDRSYIIFYINPDAKFHDGSSITREDVVFSLETFQTKGTPNQKKTYGKVVSTEMIGANGIKMNFVNNEDKELPLIVAGFLPIIPKKYYENIDV
;
A
#
# COMPACT_ATOMS: atom_id res chain seq x y z
N MET A 1 -21.86 -29.16 71.73
CA MET A 1 -21.51 -27.83 71.15
C MET A 1 -20.22 -27.95 70.35
N LYS A 2 -20.09 -27.22 69.23
CA LYS A 2 -19.00 -27.20 68.19
C LYS A 2 -19.27 -28.17 67.04
N LYS A 3 -19.89 -27.76 65.92
CA LYS A 3 -19.57 -26.80 64.82
C LYS A 3 -19.17 -27.60 63.57
N LYS A 4 -20.08 -27.62 62.58
CA LYS A 4 -19.90 -28.13 61.21
C LYS A 4 -18.84 -27.29 60.49
N LEU A 5 -17.98 -27.91 59.69
CA LEU A 5 -17.27 -27.24 58.60
C LEU A 5 -17.44 -28.05 57.31
N LEU A 6 -18.03 -27.40 56.32
CA LEU A 6 -18.23 -27.81 54.94
C LEU A 6 -17.02 -27.30 54.13
N PRO A 7 -16.43 -28.06 53.19
CA PRO A 7 -15.38 -27.53 52.34
C PRO A 7 -16.00 -26.71 51.19
N ILE A 8 -15.55 -25.46 51.05
CA ILE A 8 -15.92 -24.57 49.96
C ILE A 8 -14.98 -24.86 48.78
N ILE A 9 -15.54 -25.34 47.67
CA ILE A 9 -14.84 -25.47 46.39
C ILE A 9 -14.85 -24.09 45.73
N ILE A 10 -13.68 -23.45 45.62
CA ILE A 10 -13.51 -22.21 44.85
C ILE A 10 -13.20 -22.61 43.41
N SER A 11 -14.17 -22.41 42.51
CA SER A 11 -13.99 -22.54 41.07
C SER A 11 -13.52 -21.19 40.52
N ILE A 12 -12.28 -21.11 40.06
CA ILE A 12 -11.71 -19.91 39.43
C ILE A 12 -12.18 -19.87 37.98
N PHE A 13 -13.07 -18.94 37.66
CA PHE A 13 -13.55 -18.68 36.31
C PHE A 13 -12.53 -17.80 35.59
N PHE A 14 -11.66 -18.40 34.75
CA PHE A 14 -10.69 -17.67 33.95
C PHE A 14 -11.38 -17.13 32.69
N SER A 15 -11.93 -15.92 32.79
CA SER A 15 -12.50 -15.21 31.64
C SER A 15 -11.38 -14.78 30.69
N LEU A 16 -11.28 -15.46 29.54
CA LEU A 16 -10.48 -15.05 28.38
C LEU A 16 -11.01 -13.71 27.86
N PHE A 17 -10.38 -12.61 28.25
CA PHE A 17 -10.54 -11.33 27.59
C PHE A 17 -9.76 -11.38 26.26
N SER A 18 -10.47 -11.60 25.15
CA SER A 18 -9.93 -11.29 23.83
C SER A 18 -9.85 -9.78 23.69
N LEU A 19 -8.69 -9.20 23.99
CA LEU A 19 -8.38 -7.85 23.56
C LEU A 19 -8.41 -7.83 22.03
N PRO A 20 -9.14 -6.89 21.39
CA PRO A 20 -8.98 -6.72 19.96
C PRO A 20 -7.52 -6.30 19.72
N THR A 21 -6.78 -7.14 18.99
CA THR A 21 -5.51 -6.71 18.41
C THR A 21 -5.85 -5.56 17.47
N ILE A 22 -5.57 -4.33 17.92
CA ILE A 22 -5.42 -3.20 17.01
C ILE A 22 -4.10 -3.48 16.35
N ALA A 23 -4.16 -3.95 15.11
CA ALA A 23 -2.97 -4.24 14.36
C ALA A 23 -2.14 -2.93 14.21
N GLU A 24 -0.84 -3.09 14.39
CA GLU A 24 0.09 -2.00 14.65
C GLU A 24 0.46 -1.32 13.32
N LYS A 25 0.48 0.02 13.29
CA LYS A 25 0.92 0.76 12.10
C LYS A 25 2.38 0.43 11.84
N SER A 26 2.66 -0.27 10.74
CA SER A 26 4.01 -0.61 10.33
C SER A 26 4.54 0.35 9.25
N HIS A 27 5.79 0.79 9.37
CA HIS A 27 6.50 1.58 8.36
C HIS A 27 6.95 0.73 7.17
N GLY A 28 6.94 -0.60 7.30
CA GLY A 28 7.31 -1.54 6.25
C GLY A 28 6.53 -2.86 6.30
N ILE A 29 6.34 -3.49 5.15
CA ILE A 29 5.71 -4.81 5.04
C ILE A 29 6.57 -5.72 4.18
N ALA A 30 6.75 -6.97 4.60
CA ALA A 30 7.50 -7.98 3.88
C ALA A 30 6.59 -9.13 3.44
N MET A 31 6.93 -9.76 2.31
CA MET A 31 6.20 -10.94 1.85
C MET A 31 6.37 -12.09 2.84
N HIS A 32 7.56 -12.23 3.41
CA HIS A 32 7.89 -13.22 4.44
C HIS A 32 8.84 -12.59 5.46
N GLY A 33 8.59 -12.87 6.74
CA GLY A 33 9.37 -12.33 7.85
C GLY A 33 9.09 -10.85 8.11
N GLU A 34 10.05 -10.21 8.76
CA GLU A 34 10.02 -8.79 9.10
C GLU A 34 10.89 -7.96 8.15
N PRO A 35 10.55 -6.68 7.90
CA PRO A 35 11.40 -5.76 7.17
C PRO A 35 12.79 -5.63 7.82
N LYS A 36 13.85 -5.54 6.99
CA LYS A 36 15.24 -5.38 7.45
C LYS A 36 15.52 -4.06 8.19
N TYR A 37 14.93 -2.96 7.74
CA TYR A 37 15.22 -1.61 8.23
C TYR A 37 14.27 -1.25 9.38
N ASP A 38 14.83 -0.85 10.51
CA ASP A 38 14.08 -0.31 11.65
C ASP A 38 13.37 1.00 11.32
N SER A 39 12.39 1.41 12.12
CA SER A 39 11.54 2.58 11.85
C SER A 39 12.27 3.93 11.79
N ASP A 40 13.50 4.01 12.31
CA ASP A 40 14.32 5.22 12.40
C ASP A 40 15.43 5.28 11.33
N PHE A 41 15.47 4.33 10.39
CA PHE A 41 16.45 4.35 9.31
C PHE A 41 16.34 5.64 8.48
N SER A 42 17.48 6.21 8.11
CA SER A 42 17.55 7.47 7.35
C SER A 42 17.72 7.27 5.84
N HIS A 43 18.23 6.11 5.43
CA HIS A 43 18.47 5.74 4.04
C HIS A 43 18.67 4.23 3.92
N LEU A 44 18.45 3.70 2.72
CA LEU A 44 18.75 2.32 2.38
C LEU A 44 20.27 2.13 2.25
N GLU A 45 20.79 0.98 2.68
CA GLU A 45 22.23 0.67 2.70
C GLU A 45 22.89 0.75 1.31
N TYR A 46 22.11 0.51 0.25
CA TYR A 46 22.59 0.55 -1.12
C TYR A 46 22.51 1.95 -1.77
N VAL A 47 22.15 2.98 -1.01
CA VAL A 47 22.07 4.37 -1.46
C VAL A 47 23.25 5.16 -0.92
N ASN A 48 23.85 6.02 -1.76
CA ASN A 48 24.76 7.06 -1.31
C ASN A 48 23.95 8.28 -0.84
N PRO A 49 23.86 8.58 0.47
CA PRO A 49 23.10 9.73 0.97
C PRO A 49 23.70 11.07 0.52
N ASN A 50 24.99 11.08 0.17
CA ASN A 50 25.74 12.25 -0.30
C ASN A 50 25.79 12.32 -1.84
N ALA A 51 24.89 11.63 -2.55
CA ALA A 51 24.84 11.67 -4.01
C ALA A 51 24.69 13.12 -4.52
N PRO A 52 25.59 13.60 -5.41
CA PRO A 52 25.48 14.93 -6.00
C PRO A 52 24.12 15.16 -6.65
N LYS A 53 23.54 16.35 -6.47
CA LYS A 53 22.26 16.73 -7.06
C LYS A 53 22.49 17.60 -8.29
N GLY A 54 21.75 17.31 -9.36
CA GLY A 54 21.84 18.04 -10.64
C GLY A 54 22.43 17.21 -11.78
N GLY A 55 22.56 17.84 -12.94
CA GLY A 55 23.02 17.19 -14.18
C GLY A 55 21.89 16.61 -15.04
N ILE A 56 22.28 15.96 -16.14
CA ILE A 56 21.36 15.36 -17.11
C ILE A 56 21.74 13.91 -17.34
N ILE A 57 20.79 13.00 -17.12
CA ILE A 57 20.89 11.61 -17.55
C ILE A 57 20.18 11.43 -18.89
N LYS A 58 20.81 10.73 -19.83
CA LYS A 58 20.25 10.44 -21.16
C LYS A 58 20.13 8.93 -21.32
N PHE A 59 18.90 8.43 -21.41
CA PHE A 59 18.61 7.03 -21.68
C PHE A 59 18.23 6.85 -23.15
N GLY A 60 18.71 5.76 -23.77
CA GLY A 60 18.19 5.30 -25.05
C GLY A 60 16.90 4.50 -24.83
N SER A 61 15.93 4.67 -25.72
CA SER A 61 14.72 3.83 -25.78
C SER A 61 14.58 3.26 -27.18
N TYR A 62 14.21 1.99 -27.27
CA TYR A 62 13.91 1.34 -28.54
C TYR A 62 12.48 1.70 -28.98
N GLY A 63 12.27 1.87 -30.29
CA GLY A 63 10.97 2.17 -30.89
C GLY A 63 10.57 3.65 -30.83
N SER A 64 9.30 3.92 -31.10
CA SER A 64 8.66 5.24 -31.00
C SER A 64 7.44 5.16 -30.07
N PHE A 65 6.86 6.31 -29.73
CA PHE A 65 5.64 6.41 -28.94
C PHE A 65 4.61 7.29 -29.64
N ASP A 66 3.34 7.04 -29.38
CA ASP A 66 2.20 7.85 -29.81
C ASP A 66 1.28 8.26 -28.65
N ASN A 67 1.58 7.80 -27.42
CA ASN A 67 0.73 8.01 -26.26
C ASN A 67 1.53 8.43 -25.01
N LEU A 68 1.11 9.54 -24.39
CA LEU A 68 1.65 10.04 -23.12
C LEU A 68 0.75 9.71 -21.92
N ASN A 69 -0.41 9.11 -22.16
CA ASN A 69 -1.31 8.66 -21.10
C ASN A 69 -0.80 7.34 -20.52
N ARG A 70 -0.26 7.40 -19.29
CA ARG A 70 0.22 6.25 -18.52
C ARG A 70 -0.83 5.15 -18.36
N VAL A 71 -2.09 5.53 -18.22
CA VAL A 71 -3.17 4.62 -17.85
C VAL A 71 -3.83 4.00 -19.10
N ALA A 72 -3.60 4.59 -20.28
CA ALA A 72 -4.28 4.16 -21.50
C ALA A 72 -4.04 2.69 -21.85
N PHE A 73 -5.07 2.00 -22.33
CA PHE A 73 -4.89 0.62 -22.81
C PHE A 73 -4.32 0.56 -24.23
N LYS A 74 -4.65 1.55 -25.08
CA LYS A 74 -4.26 1.61 -26.49
C LYS A 74 -3.03 2.51 -26.74
N GLY A 75 -2.34 2.24 -27.84
CA GLY A 75 -1.18 3.02 -28.28
C GLY A 75 0.15 2.55 -27.68
N SER A 76 1.24 3.08 -28.22
CA SER A 76 2.60 2.88 -27.76
C SER A 76 2.97 3.98 -26.75
N LYS A 77 3.06 3.60 -25.48
CA LYS A 77 3.38 4.53 -24.38
C LYS A 77 4.83 5.01 -24.45
N ALA A 78 5.05 6.29 -24.16
CA ALA A 78 6.40 6.82 -24.00
C ALA A 78 7.17 6.10 -22.87
N ALA A 79 8.47 5.90 -23.10
CA ALA A 79 9.36 5.42 -22.05
C ALA A 79 9.44 6.44 -20.90
N GLY A 80 9.53 5.95 -19.66
CA GLY A 80 9.69 6.81 -18.48
C GLY A 80 8.38 7.35 -17.88
N LEU A 81 7.21 7.09 -18.47
CA LEU A 81 5.93 7.45 -17.83
C LEU A 81 5.75 6.82 -16.44
N GLY A 82 6.53 5.79 -16.11
CA GLY A 82 6.57 5.21 -14.78
C GLY A 82 7.22 6.05 -13.69
N TYR A 83 7.91 7.13 -14.04
CA TYR A 83 8.50 8.05 -13.08
C TYR A 83 7.54 9.19 -12.67
N LEU A 84 6.36 9.29 -13.27
CA LEU A 84 5.41 10.39 -13.04
C LEU A 84 4.50 10.20 -11.82
N ASN A 85 4.19 8.94 -11.48
CA ASN A 85 3.26 8.59 -10.42
C ASN A 85 3.89 7.53 -9.53
N ASP A 86 3.96 7.82 -8.24
CA ASP A 86 4.38 6.87 -7.22
C ASP A 86 3.26 5.90 -6.82
N THR A 87 3.64 4.90 -6.04
CA THR A 87 2.78 3.87 -5.45
C THR A 87 2.56 4.16 -3.97
N LEU A 88 1.70 3.39 -3.30
CA LEU A 88 1.44 3.59 -1.87
C LEU A 88 2.70 3.36 -1.02
N MET A 89 3.46 2.31 -1.33
CA MET A 89 4.71 1.95 -0.66
C MET A 89 5.81 1.65 -1.68
N ARG A 90 7.08 1.81 -1.29
CA ARG A 90 8.26 1.66 -2.13
C ARG A 90 8.90 0.28 -1.94
N ARG A 91 9.05 -0.48 -3.04
CA ARG A 91 9.90 -1.67 -3.06
C ARG A 91 11.38 -1.33 -2.97
N VAL A 92 12.08 -2.05 -2.12
CA VAL A 92 13.54 -2.01 -1.98
C VAL A 92 14.17 -3.26 -2.60
N TRP A 93 15.45 -3.17 -2.93
CA TRP A 93 16.14 -4.17 -3.78
C TRP A 93 17.22 -4.97 -3.06
N ASP A 94 17.47 -4.70 -1.79
CA ASP A 94 18.36 -5.48 -0.92
C ASP A 94 17.60 -6.45 0.00
N GLU A 95 16.30 -6.58 -0.22
CA GLU A 95 15.42 -7.57 0.42
C GLU A 95 14.61 -8.31 -0.66
N ALA A 96 14.18 -9.54 -0.38
CA ALA A 96 13.51 -10.40 -1.37
C ALA A 96 12.23 -9.75 -1.92
N PHE A 97 11.32 -9.36 -1.02
CA PHE A 97 10.12 -8.61 -1.37
C PHE A 97 9.59 -7.85 -0.15
N THR A 98 10.15 -6.67 0.07
CA THR A 98 9.80 -5.76 1.15
C THR A 98 9.44 -4.38 0.59
N LEU A 99 8.45 -3.73 1.21
CA LEU A 99 7.96 -2.41 0.87
C LEU A 99 8.05 -1.50 2.10
N TYR A 100 8.50 -0.25 1.94
CA TYR A 100 8.50 0.77 2.99
C TYR A 100 7.61 1.96 2.63
N GLY A 101 7.30 2.80 3.60
CA GLY A 101 6.45 3.98 3.41
C GLY A 101 6.85 4.87 2.23
N LEU A 102 5.85 5.39 1.51
CA LEU A 102 5.99 6.34 0.40
C LEU A 102 4.82 7.33 0.42
N ILE A 103 3.78 7.12 -0.41
CA ILE A 103 2.53 7.92 -0.33
C ILE A 103 1.77 7.54 0.93
N ALA A 104 1.72 6.26 1.26
CA ALA A 104 1.33 5.78 2.57
C ALA A 104 2.56 5.75 3.47
N GLU A 105 2.54 6.48 4.58
CA GLU A 105 3.62 6.47 5.56
C GLU A 105 3.64 5.14 6.34
N PHE A 106 2.44 4.60 6.61
CA PHE A 106 2.25 3.35 7.31
C PHE A 106 1.23 2.46 6.61
N ALA A 107 1.38 1.15 6.84
CA ALA A 107 0.37 0.15 6.53
C ALA A 107 0.03 -0.69 7.76
N ASP A 108 -1.17 -1.22 7.80
CA ASP A 108 -1.64 -2.12 8.83
C ASP A 108 -2.38 -3.30 8.16
N MET A 109 -1.96 -4.52 8.49
CA MET A 109 -2.41 -5.75 7.83
C MET A 109 -2.45 -6.90 8.85
N PRO A 110 -3.56 -7.66 8.94
CA PRO A 110 -3.63 -8.84 9.79
C PRO A 110 -2.74 -9.96 9.25
N GLU A 111 -2.32 -10.90 10.11
CA GLU A 111 -1.51 -12.06 9.72
C GLU A 111 -2.14 -12.87 8.58
N ASP A 112 -3.46 -12.96 8.56
CA ASP A 112 -4.21 -13.68 7.53
C ASP A 112 -4.29 -12.92 6.21
N ARG A 113 -3.91 -11.64 6.16
CA ARG A 113 -3.93 -10.78 4.97
C ARG A 113 -5.30 -10.65 4.30
N SER A 114 -6.38 -10.72 5.07
CA SER A 114 -7.75 -10.54 4.56
C SER A 114 -8.07 -9.10 4.12
N TYR A 115 -7.32 -8.12 4.64
CA TYR A 115 -7.39 -6.71 4.25
C TYR A 115 -6.03 -6.03 4.43
N ILE A 116 -5.90 -4.79 3.97
CA ILE A 116 -4.81 -3.89 4.34
C ILE A 116 -5.35 -2.47 4.53
N ILE A 117 -4.81 -1.74 5.50
CA ILE A 117 -5.10 -0.31 5.74
C ILE A 117 -3.84 0.48 5.40
N PHE A 118 -3.97 1.49 4.55
CA PHE A 118 -2.90 2.43 4.26
C PHE A 118 -3.18 3.78 4.93
N TYR A 119 -2.18 4.35 5.59
CA TYR A 119 -2.28 5.67 6.21
C TYR A 119 -1.50 6.68 5.36
N ILE A 120 -2.24 7.58 4.71
CA ILE A 120 -1.67 8.54 3.76
C ILE A 120 -0.82 9.58 4.49
N ASN A 121 0.38 9.82 3.98
CA ASN A 121 1.28 10.86 4.45
C ASN A 121 0.67 12.24 4.11
N PRO A 122 0.43 13.12 5.10
CA PRO A 122 -0.14 14.45 4.85
C PRO A 122 0.73 15.36 3.96
N ASP A 123 2.03 15.07 3.85
CA ASP A 123 2.98 15.80 3.01
C ASP A 123 3.06 15.27 1.57
N ALA A 124 2.36 14.17 1.25
CA ALA A 124 2.33 13.60 -0.10
C ALA A 124 1.63 14.56 -1.08
N LYS A 125 2.31 14.90 -2.19
CA LYS A 125 1.82 15.86 -3.19
C LYS A 125 2.04 15.37 -4.60
N PHE A 126 1.12 15.74 -5.49
CA PHE A 126 1.35 15.67 -6.93
C PHE A 126 2.31 16.79 -7.37
N HIS A 127 2.81 16.67 -8.60
CA HIS A 127 3.75 17.62 -9.19
C HIS A 127 3.18 19.04 -9.36
N ASP A 128 1.86 19.21 -9.36
CA ASP A 128 1.18 20.51 -9.39
C ASP A 128 1.06 21.16 -7.98
N GLY A 129 1.54 20.48 -6.95
CA GLY A 129 1.53 20.92 -5.56
C GLY A 129 0.25 20.56 -4.78
N SER A 130 -0.76 19.97 -5.42
CA SER A 130 -1.96 19.49 -4.73
C SER A 130 -1.63 18.27 -3.85
N SER A 131 -2.29 18.18 -2.69
CA SER A 131 -2.14 17.02 -1.79
C SER A 131 -2.71 15.76 -2.43
N ILE A 132 -2.02 14.64 -2.25
CA ILE A 132 -2.54 13.32 -2.59
C ILE A 132 -3.54 12.91 -1.51
N THR A 133 -4.78 12.60 -1.88
CA THR A 133 -5.84 12.27 -0.92
C THR A 133 -6.24 10.79 -0.98
N ARG A 134 -7.04 10.35 0.00
CA ARG A 134 -7.61 8.98 -0.03
C ARG A 134 -8.54 8.77 -1.22
N GLU A 135 -9.21 9.83 -1.66
CA GLU A 135 -10.07 9.82 -2.84
C GLU A 135 -9.28 9.59 -4.12
N ASP A 136 -8.04 10.11 -4.23
CA ASP A 136 -7.14 9.78 -5.35
C ASP A 136 -6.75 8.30 -5.34
N VAL A 137 -6.55 7.71 -4.17
CA VAL A 137 -6.25 6.28 -4.04
C VAL A 137 -7.42 5.41 -4.49
N VAL A 138 -8.64 5.72 -4.02
CA VAL A 138 -9.86 5.03 -4.48
C VAL A 138 -10.03 5.19 -5.98
N PHE A 139 -9.93 6.41 -6.50
CA PHE A 139 -10.06 6.69 -7.92
C PHE A 139 -9.03 5.92 -8.76
N SER A 140 -7.78 5.85 -8.28
CA SER A 140 -6.72 5.08 -8.94
C SER A 140 -7.07 3.60 -9.01
N LEU A 141 -7.48 3.00 -7.89
CA LEU A 141 -7.91 1.60 -7.82
C LEU A 141 -9.04 1.32 -8.81
N GLU A 142 -10.12 2.11 -8.77
CA GLU A 142 -11.28 1.97 -9.65
C GLU A 142 -10.90 2.12 -11.12
N THR A 143 -10.00 3.06 -11.43
CA THR A 143 -9.50 3.26 -12.79
C THR A 143 -8.80 2.01 -13.31
N PHE A 144 -7.93 1.38 -12.54
CA PHE A 144 -7.24 0.17 -13.00
C PHE A 144 -8.12 -1.10 -12.93
N GLN A 145 -9.16 -1.13 -12.09
CA GLN A 145 -10.19 -2.17 -12.11
C GLN A 145 -11.06 -2.11 -13.38
N THR A 146 -11.33 -0.92 -13.91
CA THR A 146 -12.30 -0.72 -15.00
C THR A 146 -11.64 -0.47 -16.36
N LYS A 147 -10.51 0.23 -16.38
CA LYS A 147 -9.79 0.66 -17.60
C LYS A 147 -8.38 0.06 -17.74
N GLY A 148 -7.89 -0.66 -16.71
CA GLY A 148 -6.58 -1.30 -16.74
C GLY A 148 -6.44 -2.42 -17.78
N THR A 149 -5.23 -2.98 -17.92
CA THR A 149 -5.01 -4.20 -18.72
C THR A 149 -5.77 -5.39 -18.12
N PRO A 150 -6.04 -6.47 -18.86
CA PRO A 150 -6.71 -7.67 -18.33
C PRO A 150 -6.10 -8.19 -17.02
N ASN A 151 -4.77 -8.17 -16.91
CA ASN A 151 -4.07 -8.57 -15.69
C ASN A 151 -4.34 -7.59 -14.53
N GLN A 152 -4.29 -6.27 -14.79
CA GLN A 152 -4.61 -5.26 -13.78
C GLN A 152 -6.06 -5.40 -13.29
N LYS A 153 -7.02 -5.56 -14.21
CA LYS A 153 -8.43 -5.77 -13.87
C LYS A 153 -8.61 -7.02 -13.00
N LYS A 154 -8.00 -8.13 -13.40
CA LYS A 154 -8.04 -9.40 -12.64
C LYS A 154 -7.46 -9.25 -11.24
N THR A 155 -6.30 -8.61 -11.12
CA THR A 155 -5.59 -8.47 -9.84
C THR A 155 -6.30 -7.48 -8.92
N TYR A 156 -6.54 -6.26 -9.39
CA TYR A 156 -7.15 -5.21 -8.56
C TYR A 156 -8.64 -5.45 -8.33
N GLY A 157 -9.32 -6.20 -9.19
CA GLY A 157 -10.70 -6.65 -8.97
C GLY A 157 -10.86 -7.58 -7.77
N LYS A 158 -9.76 -8.09 -7.19
CA LYS A 158 -9.79 -8.82 -5.91
C LYS A 158 -9.95 -7.90 -4.70
N VAL A 159 -9.80 -6.58 -4.85
CA VAL A 159 -10.21 -5.60 -3.84
C VAL A 159 -11.71 -5.35 -4.01
N VAL A 160 -12.51 -5.85 -3.09
CA VAL A 160 -13.98 -5.88 -3.22
C VAL A 160 -14.67 -4.69 -2.58
N SER A 161 -14.01 -4.05 -1.61
CA SER A 161 -14.51 -2.81 -1.01
C SER A 161 -13.37 -1.98 -0.43
N THR A 162 -13.62 -0.68 -0.29
CA THR A 162 -12.74 0.24 0.41
C THR A 162 -13.51 0.98 1.50
N GLU A 163 -12.84 1.30 2.61
CA GLU A 163 -13.42 2.02 3.74
C GLU A 163 -12.47 3.13 4.20
N MET A 164 -13.01 4.32 4.47
CA MET A 164 -12.24 5.42 5.03
C MET A 164 -12.10 5.22 6.54
N ILE A 165 -10.87 5.00 7.02
CA ILE A 165 -10.57 4.76 8.43
C ILE A 165 -9.95 6.02 9.05
N GLY A 166 -10.63 6.60 10.04
CA GLY A 166 -10.14 7.80 10.71
C GLY A 166 -9.87 8.96 9.75
N ALA A 167 -8.83 9.75 10.04
CA ALA A 167 -8.51 10.98 9.30
C ALA A 167 -7.78 10.75 7.97
N ASN A 168 -6.85 9.78 7.92
CA ASN A 168 -5.97 9.55 6.77
C ASN A 168 -5.84 8.07 6.36
N GLY A 169 -6.59 7.17 6.99
CA GLY A 169 -6.59 5.75 6.68
C GLY A 169 -7.55 5.38 5.55
N ILE A 170 -7.14 4.44 4.70
CA ILE A 170 -7.98 3.76 3.72
C ILE A 170 -7.77 2.25 3.81
N LYS A 171 -8.84 1.52 4.17
CA LYS A 171 -8.86 0.06 4.21
C LYS A 171 -9.27 -0.49 2.86
N MET A 172 -8.60 -1.53 2.39
CA MET A 172 -8.93 -2.32 1.21
C MET A 172 -9.24 -3.74 1.65
N ASN A 173 -10.49 -4.18 1.49
CA ASN A 173 -10.90 -5.55 1.80
C ASN A 173 -10.74 -6.43 0.57
N PHE A 174 -10.17 -7.62 0.74
CA PHE A 174 -9.96 -8.56 -0.35
C PHE A 174 -11.09 -9.58 -0.45
N VAL A 175 -11.28 -10.14 -1.66
CA VAL A 175 -12.32 -11.13 -1.95
C VAL A 175 -12.23 -12.38 -1.07
N ASN A 176 -11.01 -12.80 -0.75
CA ASN A 176 -10.65 -13.85 0.18
C ASN A 176 -9.18 -13.65 0.61
N ASN A 177 -8.66 -14.57 1.42
CA ASN A 177 -7.29 -14.51 1.94
C ASN A 177 -6.37 -15.59 1.32
N GLU A 178 -6.71 -16.11 0.14
CA GLU A 178 -5.91 -17.13 -0.57
C GLU A 178 -4.68 -16.52 -1.25
N ASP A 179 -4.83 -15.32 -1.81
CA ASP A 179 -3.74 -14.57 -2.42
C ASP A 179 -3.02 -13.71 -1.38
N LYS A 180 -2.03 -14.31 -0.71
CA LYS A 180 -1.23 -13.63 0.32
C LYS A 180 -0.33 -12.53 -0.26
N GLU A 181 -0.09 -12.50 -1.57
CA GLU A 181 0.75 -11.49 -2.21
C GLU A 181 -0.03 -10.20 -2.53
N LEU A 182 -1.35 -10.32 -2.72
CA LEU A 182 -2.22 -9.21 -3.10
C LEU A 182 -2.02 -7.90 -2.31
N PRO A 183 -1.89 -7.88 -0.97
CA PRO A 183 -1.62 -6.65 -0.24
C PRO A 183 -0.34 -5.94 -0.69
N LEU A 184 0.74 -6.69 -0.95
CA LEU A 184 1.99 -6.11 -1.44
C LEU A 184 1.86 -5.65 -2.90
N ILE A 185 1.04 -6.32 -3.70
CA ILE A 185 0.77 -5.89 -5.07
C ILE A 185 0.04 -4.54 -5.08
N VAL A 186 -1.02 -4.37 -4.29
CA VAL A 186 -1.70 -3.05 -4.22
C VAL A 186 -0.80 -1.99 -3.58
N ALA A 187 0.01 -2.33 -2.58
CA ALA A 187 0.93 -1.39 -1.94
C ALA A 187 2.03 -0.90 -2.90
N GLY A 188 2.68 -1.82 -3.62
CA GLY A 188 3.92 -1.53 -4.36
C GLY A 188 3.77 -1.33 -5.87
N PHE A 189 2.59 -1.57 -6.45
CA PHE A 189 2.42 -1.59 -7.91
C PHE A 189 1.18 -0.86 -8.42
N LEU A 190 0.23 -0.50 -7.55
CA LEU A 190 -0.89 0.37 -7.91
C LEU A 190 -0.38 1.82 -8.03
N PRO A 191 -0.36 2.41 -9.23
CA PRO A 191 0.05 3.80 -9.40
C PRO A 191 -1.04 4.74 -8.87
N ILE A 192 -0.66 5.74 -8.08
CA ILE A 192 -1.58 6.75 -7.58
C ILE A 192 -1.62 7.94 -8.54
N ILE A 193 -2.78 8.11 -9.18
CA ILE A 193 -3.03 9.13 -10.20
C ILE A 193 -3.96 10.23 -9.69
N PRO A 194 -3.76 11.49 -10.10
CA PRO A 194 -4.61 12.60 -9.67
C PRO A 194 -6.01 12.49 -10.27
N LYS A 195 -7.02 12.32 -9.41
CA LYS A 195 -8.42 12.20 -9.82
C LYS A 195 -8.85 13.38 -10.70
N LYS A 196 -8.57 14.60 -10.25
CA LYS A 196 -8.95 15.85 -10.94
C LYS A 196 -8.50 15.90 -12.41
N TYR A 197 -7.35 15.31 -12.72
CA TYR A 197 -6.83 15.28 -14.09
C TYR A 197 -7.44 14.12 -14.89
N TYR A 198 -7.47 12.92 -14.32
CA TYR A 198 -7.86 11.71 -15.05
C TYR A 198 -9.37 11.47 -15.13
N GLU A 199 -10.19 12.11 -14.29
CA GLU A 199 -11.65 11.95 -14.33
C GLU A 199 -12.28 12.44 -15.65
N ASN A 200 -11.60 13.37 -16.32
CA ASN A 200 -12.04 13.98 -17.58
C ASN A 200 -11.30 13.44 -18.81
N ILE A 201 -10.40 12.47 -18.62
CA ILE A 201 -9.59 11.90 -19.69
C ILE A 201 -10.15 10.51 -20.01
N ASP A 202 -10.38 10.26 -21.30
CA ASP A 202 -10.67 8.90 -21.74
C ASP A 202 -9.38 8.08 -21.70
N VAL A 203 -9.48 6.87 -21.13
CA VAL A 203 -8.35 6.05 -20.70
C VAL A 203 -8.42 4.70 -21.38
#